data_AF-A0A5C2H9P3-F1
#
_entry.id   AF-A0A5C2H9P3-F1
#
_cell.length_a   1.000
_cell.length_b   1.000
_cell.length_c   1.000
_cell.angle_alpha   90.00
_cell.angle_beta   90.00
_cell.angle_gamma   90.00
#
_symmetry.space_group_name_H-M   'P 1'
#
loop_
_entity.id
_entity.type
_entity.pdbx_description
1 polymer ?
#
loop_
_entity_poly.entity_id
_entity_poly.type
_entity_poly.pdbx_seq_one_letter_code
_entity_poly.pdbx_strand_id
1 'polypeptide(L)'
;MTIFLFTSCTSKQIVSSSSATILIKTPNMKFYDKGFIYKYEHYTQVQIFSAGTVVLDMKIYDDRICSSTFRCQDFKTFNKENLHSSYKENFIKELFEKNDKEILYRDKAHGILIKILKD
;
A
#
# COMPACT_ATOMS: atom_id res chain seq x y z
N MET A 1 10.76 1.94 -48.39
CA MET A 1 9.56 2.20 -47.56
C MET A 1 9.91 1.80 -46.15
N THR A 2 10.37 2.74 -45.32
CA THR A 2 10.87 2.46 -43.97
C THR A 2 9.76 2.82 -42.98
N ILE A 3 9.19 1.80 -42.33
CA ILE A 3 8.15 1.96 -41.30
C ILE A 3 8.85 2.30 -39.99
N PHE A 4 8.65 3.52 -39.49
CA PHE A 4 8.98 3.90 -38.12
C PHE A 4 7.83 3.48 -37.20
N LEU A 5 8.07 2.50 -36.32
CA LEU A 5 7.18 2.19 -35.21
C LEU A 5 7.57 3.06 -34.01
N PHE A 6 6.85 4.16 -33.79
CA PHE A 6 6.93 4.91 -32.55
C PHE A 6 6.21 4.13 -31.45
N THR A 7 6.94 3.35 -30.66
CA THR A 7 6.43 2.83 -29.39
C THR A 7 6.46 3.98 -28.38
N SER A 8 5.36 4.69 -28.21
CA SER A 8 5.22 5.66 -27.12
C SER A 8 5.13 4.92 -25.79
N CYS A 9 6.05 5.24 -24.88
CA CYS A 9 6.03 4.73 -23.51
C CYS A 9 4.96 5.51 -22.74
N THR A 10 3.89 4.83 -22.29
CA THR A 10 2.85 5.45 -21.47
C THR A 10 3.38 5.70 -20.06
N SER A 11 3.54 6.97 -19.68
CA SER A 11 3.95 7.36 -18.32
C SER A 11 2.75 7.26 -17.38
N LYS A 12 2.86 6.48 -16.30
CA LYS A 12 1.82 6.41 -15.27
C LYS A 12 1.66 7.77 -14.60
N GLN A 13 0.48 8.38 -14.74
CA GLN A 13 0.18 9.68 -14.14
C GLN A 13 -0.30 9.50 -12.70
N ILE A 14 0.30 10.27 -11.79
CA ILE A 14 -0.12 10.33 -10.38
C ILE A 14 -1.34 11.23 -10.30
N VAL A 15 -2.43 10.72 -9.73
CA VAL A 15 -3.66 11.49 -9.47
C VAL A 15 -3.48 12.34 -8.21
N SER A 16 -2.91 11.77 -7.15
CA SER A 16 -2.54 12.53 -5.95
C SER A 16 -1.41 11.85 -5.18
N SER A 17 -0.72 12.64 -4.36
CA SER A 17 0.37 12.18 -3.49
C SER A 17 0.21 12.83 -2.13
N SER A 18 0.39 12.06 -1.07
CA SER A 18 0.39 12.56 0.30
C SER A 18 1.54 11.95 1.10
N SER A 19 2.28 12.78 1.84
CA SER A 19 3.19 12.28 2.86
C SER A 19 2.41 11.90 4.10
N ALA A 20 2.86 10.85 4.78
CA ALA A 20 2.22 10.37 5.99
C ALA A 20 3.24 9.78 6.96
N THR A 21 2.94 9.87 8.25
CA THR A 21 3.55 9.01 9.26
C THR A 21 2.74 7.72 9.32
N ILE A 22 3.37 6.59 9.02
CA ILE A 22 2.71 5.30 8.87
C ILE A 22 3.25 4.34 9.93
N LEU A 23 2.36 3.85 10.79
CA LEU A 23 2.61 2.74 11.70
C LEU A 23 1.85 1.54 11.17
N ILE A 24 2.56 0.46 10.84
CA ILE A 24 1.98 -0.85 10.54
C ILE A 24 2.63 -1.83 11.50
N LYS A 25 1.85 -2.40 12.40
CA LYS A 25 2.26 -3.51 13.25
C LYS A 25 1.28 -4.65 13.03
N THR A 26 1.77 -5.70 12.42
CA THR A 26 1.08 -6.97 12.22
C THR A 26 2.02 -8.11 12.61
N PRO A 27 1.57 -9.39 12.60
CA PRO A 27 2.46 -10.52 12.86
C PRO A 27 3.73 -10.52 12.00
N ASN A 28 3.58 -10.20 10.71
CA ASN A 28 4.65 -10.33 9.71
C ASN A 28 5.22 -8.99 9.21
N MET A 29 4.64 -7.84 9.59
CA MET A 29 5.13 -6.52 9.19
C MET A 29 5.19 -5.56 10.37
N LYS A 30 6.32 -4.86 10.54
CA LYS A 30 6.52 -3.88 11.61
C LYS A 30 7.24 -2.66 11.07
N PHE A 31 6.50 -1.58 10.88
CA PHE A 31 6.98 -0.30 10.38
C PHE A 31 6.44 0.82 11.27
N TYR A 32 7.28 1.81 11.55
CA TYR A 32 6.85 3.06 12.15
C TYR A 32 7.78 4.18 11.65
N ASP A 33 7.42 4.74 10.50
CA ASP A 33 8.28 5.72 9.85
C ASP A 33 7.46 6.63 8.91
N LYS A 34 8.14 7.61 8.31
CA LYS A 34 7.58 8.47 7.27
C LYS A 34 7.49 7.71 5.94
N GLY A 35 6.47 8.06 5.18
CA GLY A 35 6.18 7.44 3.91
C GLY A 35 5.33 8.31 3.01
N PHE A 36 5.05 7.80 1.83
CA PHE A 36 4.19 8.43 0.84
C PHE A 36 3.08 7.47 0.41
N ILE A 37 1.88 8.03 0.25
CA ILE A 37 0.73 7.35 -0.35
C ILE A 37 0.46 8.06 -1.68
N TYR A 38 0.72 7.36 -2.78
CA TYR A 38 0.46 7.80 -4.14
C TYR A 38 -0.82 7.14 -4.64
N LYS A 39 -1.78 7.93 -5.12
CA LYS A 39 -2.95 7.44 -5.83
C LYS A 39 -2.70 7.56 -7.32
N TYR A 40 -2.78 6.45 -8.03
CA TYR A 40 -2.81 6.37 -9.49
C TYR A 40 -4.23 6.00 -9.93
N GLU A 41 -4.51 6.05 -11.22
CA GLU A 41 -5.83 5.72 -11.78
C GLU A 41 -6.30 4.29 -11.45
N HIS A 42 -5.37 3.32 -11.37
CA HIS A 42 -5.70 1.90 -11.22
C HIS A 42 -5.11 1.24 -9.97
N TYR A 43 -4.37 1.99 -9.15
CA TYR A 43 -3.79 1.45 -7.92
C TYR A 43 -3.40 2.55 -6.95
N THR A 44 -3.34 2.19 -5.68
CA THR A 44 -2.71 3.01 -4.63
C THR A 44 -1.35 2.41 -4.31
N GLN A 45 -0.32 3.24 -4.23
CA GLN A 45 1.02 2.82 -3.83
C GLN A 45 1.39 3.44 -2.48
N VAL A 46 1.86 2.60 -1.56
CA VAL A 46 2.32 2.98 -0.24
C VAL A 46 3.81 2.68 -0.16
N GLN A 47 4.62 3.70 0.07
CA GLN A 47 6.05 3.56 0.31
C GLN A 47 6.38 4.03 1.73
N ILE A 48 7.13 3.22 2.47
CA ILE A 48 7.70 3.59 3.77
C ILE A 48 9.20 3.64 3.64
N PHE A 49 9.80 4.72 4.12
CA PHE A 49 11.22 4.95 4.10
C PHE A 49 11.77 4.82 5.51
N SER A 50 12.93 4.21 5.67
CA SER A 50 13.69 4.24 6.92
C SER A 50 15.15 4.56 6.64
N ALA A 51 15.68 5.57 7.34
CA ALA A 51 17.03 6.09 7.12
C ALA A 51 17.38 6.35 5.63
N GLY A 52 16.41 6.87 4.86
CA GLY A 52 16.57 7.17 3.43
C GLY A 52 16.45 5.97 2.48
N THR A 53 16.18 4.76 2.99
CA THR A 53 15.99 3.54 2.21
C THR A 53 14.51 3.14 2.15
N VAL A 54 14.04 2.62 1.02
CA VAL A 54 12.66 2.10 0.89
C VAL A 54 12.59 0.75 1.60
N VAL A 55 11.90 0.69 2.73
CA VAL A 55 11.73 -0.54 3.53
C VAL A 55 10.40 -1.25 3.25
N LEU A 56 9.43 -0.53 2.68
CA LEU A 56 8.20 -1.08 2.14
C LEU A 56 7.86 -0.34 0.86
N ASP A 57 7.62 -1.08 -0.22
CA ASP A 57 6.92 -0.59 -1.41
C ASP A 57 5.75 -1.55 -1.65
N MET A 58 4.53 -1.05 -1.54
CA MET A 58 3.31 -1.84 -1.68
C MET A 58 2.36 -1.16 -2.65
N LYS A 59 1.94 -1.89 -3.69
CA LYS A 59 0.97 -1.46 -4.71
C LYS A 59 -0.30 -2.26 -4.52
N ILE A 60 -1.39 -1.56 -4.27
CA ILE A 60 -2.73 -2.11 -4.02
C ILE A 60 -3.58 -1.82 -5.26
N TYR A 61 -3.79 -2.85 -6.07
CA TYR A 61 -4.68 -2.84 -7.24
C TYR A 61 -6.09 -3.26 -6.83
N ASP A 62 -7.03 -3.27 -7.78
CA ASP A 62 -8.41 -3.72 -7.54
C ASP A 62 -8.54 -5.21 -7.25
N ASP A 63 -7.60 -6.03 -7.72
CA ASP A 63 -7.64 -7.49 -7.65
C ASP A 63 -6.48 -8.11 -6.85
N ARG A 64 -5.40 -7.36 -6.61
CA ARG A 64 -4.17 -7.89 -6.00
C ARG A 64 -3.36 -6.84 -5.25
N ILE A 65 -2.48 -7.32 -4.38
CA ILE A 65 -1.49 -6.53 -3.67
C ILE A 65 -0.11 -7.04 -4.07
N CYS A 66 0.76 -6.14 -4.52
CA CYS A 66 2.14 -6.43 -4.86
C CYS A 66 3.06 -5.67 -3.92
N SER A 67 4.05 -6.33 -3.31
CA SER A 67 5.06 -5.64 -2.52
C SER A 67 6.47 -6.01 -2.97
N SER A 68 7.45 -5.15 -2.72
CA SER A 68 8.86 -5.49 -2.96
C SER A 68 9.32 -6.71 -2.13
N THR A 69 8.76 -6.87 -0.93
CA THR A 69 9.03 -8.01 -0.03
C THR A 69 8.06 -9.18 -0.19
N PHE A 70 6.84 -8.93 -0.70
CA PHE A 70 5.79 -9.94 -0.88
C PHE A 70 5.43 -10.05 -2.37
N ARG A 71 5.56 -11.25 -2.95
CA ARG A 71 5.10 -11.52 -4.32
C ARG A 71 3.65 -11.03 -4.49
N CYS A 72 3.27 -10.63 -5.70
CA CYS A 72 1.90 -10.23 -5.96
C CYS A 72 0.92 -11.34 -5.56
N GLN A 73 -0.06 -10.99 -4.74
CA GLN A 73 -1.03 -11.93 -4.20
C GLN A 73 -2.42 -11.33 -4.14
N ASP A 74 -3.45 -12.17 -4.16
CA ASP A 74 -4.81 -11.73 -3.94
C ASP A 74 -5.02 -11.26 -2.49
N PHE A 75 -6.13 -10.55 -2.27
CA PHE A 75 -6.50 -10.00 -0.98
C PHE A 75 -6.68 -11.05 0.12
N LYS A 76 -7.23 -12.23 -0.21
CA LYS A 76 -7.46 -13.31 0.78
C LYS A 76 -6.15 -13.84 1.31
N THR A 77 -5.21 -14.10 0.41
CA THR A 77 -3.87 -14.60 0.71
C THR A 77 -3.11 -13.55 1.51
N PHE A 78 -3.16 -12.28 1.08
CA PHE A 78 -2.56 -11.18 1.84
C PHE A 78 -3.11 -11.10 3.27
N ASN A 79 -4.42 -11.15 3.46
CA ASN A 79 -5.03 -11.06 4.78
C ASN A 79 -4.63 -12.25 5.66
N LYS A 80 -4.64 -13.47 5.11
CA LYS A 80 -4.23 -14.67 5.84
C LYS A 80 -2.78 -14.60 6.31
N GLU A 81 -1.89 -14.09 5.48
CA GLU A 81 -0.47 -14.00 5.80
C GLU A 81 -0.14 -12.81 6.70
N ASN A 82 -0.70 -11.64 6.42
CA ASN A 82 -0.21 -10.39 7.00
C ASN A 82 -1.15 -9.76 8.03
N LEU A 83 -2.42 -10.17 8.06
CA LEU A 83 -3.44 -9.68 8.98
C LEU A 83 -4.06 -10.88 9.72
N HIS A 84 -5.32 -11.18 9.43
CA HIS A 84 -5.98 -12.42 9.80
C HIS A 84 -7.04 -12.77 8.74
N SER A 85 -7.36 -14.06 8.56
CA SER A 85 -8.28 -14.52 7.50
C SER A 85 -9.73 -14.07 7.70
N SER A 86 -10.10 -13.57 8.88
CA SER A 86 -11.45 -13.05 9.14
C SER A 86 -11.69 -11.64 8.58
N TYR A 87 -10.65 -10.97 8.10
CA TYR A 87 -10.76 -9.61 7.58
C TYR A 87 -11.42 -9.62 6.20
N LYS A 88 -12.23 -8.60 5.92
CA LYS A 88 -12.77 -8.36 4.58
C LYS A 88 -11.61 -8.28 3.58
N GLU A 89 -11.80 -8.87 2.40
CA GLU A 89 -10.77 -8.98 1.37
C GLU A 89 -10.11 -7.61 1.09
N ASN A 90 -10.92 -6.61 0.76
CA ASN A 90 -10.46 -5.26 0.42
C ASN A 90 -10.10 -4.37 1.63
N PHE A 91 -10.01 -4.90 2.86
CA PHE A 91 -9.80 -4.11 4.09
C PHE A 91 -8.59 -3.17 3.99
N ILE A 92 -7.44 -3.68 3.56
CA ILE A 92 -6.22 -2.89 3.49
C ILE A 92 -6.33 -1.78 2.43
N LYS A 93 -7.05 -2.04 1.34
CA LYS A 93 -7.32 -1.06 0.29
C LYS A 93 -8.19 0.06 0.83
N GLU A 94 -9.33 -0.27 1.44
CA GLU A 94 -10.24 0.70 2.06
C GLU A 94 -9.51 1.59 3.08
N LEU A 95 -8.56 1.00 3.83
CA LEU A 95 -7.79 1.73 4.84
C LEU A 95 -6.89 2.82 4.23
N PHE A 96 -6.16 2.52 3.15
CA PHE A 96 -5.25 3.49 2.51
C PHE A 96 -5.97 4.48 1.58
N GLU A 97 -7.16 4.13 1.09
CA GLU A 97 -7.94 4.99 0.19
C GLU A 97 -8.82 6.01 0.91
N LYS A 98 -9.17 5.76 2.18
CA LYS A 98 -9.85 6.72 3.06
C LYS A 98 -9.22 8.11 2.95
N ASN A 99 -10.04 9.16 2.89
CA ASN A 99 -9.56 10.55 2.77
C ASN A 99 -9.31 11.23 4.12
N ASP A 100 -9.59 10.54 5.23
CA ASP A 100 -9.36 11.07 6.59
C ASP A 100 -7.89 11.46 6.80
N LYS A 101 -7.66 12.53 7.59
CA LYS A 101 -6.32 13.00 7.98
C LYS A 101 -5.64 12.02 8.93
N GLU A 102 -6.39 11.50 9.89
CA GLU A 102 -5.93 10.51 10.86
C GLU A 102 -6.79 9.25 10.75
N ILE A 103 -6.13 8.12 10.56
CA ILE A 103 -6.76 6.80 10.53
C ILE A 103 -6.07 5.96 11.59
N LEU A 104 -6.84 5.41 12.52
CA LEU A 104 -6.36 4.51 13.56
C LEU A 104 -7.20 3.24 13.54
N TYR A 105 -6.56 2.11 13.30
CA TYR A 105 -7.14 0.79 13.41
C TYR A 105 -6.37 -0.05 14.43
N ARG A 106 -7.07 -0.65 15.38
CA ARG A 106 -6.47 -1.46 16.42
C ARG A 106 -7.30 -2.71 16.66
N ASP A 107 -6.66 -3.86 16.49
CA ASP A 107 -7.20 -5.17 16.83
C ASP A 107 -6.19 -5.89 17.72
N LYS A 108 -6.51 -5.95 19.01
CA LYS A 108 -5.64 -6.59 20.00
C LYS A 108 -5.64 -8.10 19.89
N ALA A 109 -6.73 -8.71 19.43
CA ALA A 109 -6.87 -10.17 19.36
C ALA A 109 -5.91 -10.76 18.33
N HIS A 110 -5.75 -10.08 17.19
CA HIS A 110 -4.86 -10.50 16.11
C HIS A 110 -3.54 -9.72 16.06
N GLY A 111 -3.25 -8.89 17.08
CA GLY A 111 -2.00 -8.15 17.20
C GLY A 111 -1.80 -7.07 16.12
N ILE A 112 -2.89 -6.53 15.56
CA ILE A 112 -2.87 -5.53 14.51
C ILE A 112 -2.98 -4.12 15.09
N LEU A 113 -2.07 -3.24 14.69
CA LEU A 113 -2.16 -1.80 14.91
C LEU A 113 -1.71 -1.11 13.63
N ILE A 114 -2.62 -0.37 13.02
CA ILE A 114 -2.31 0.44 11.84
C ILE A 114 -2.72 1.88 12.15
N LYS A 115 -1.76 2.81 12.02
CA LYS A 115 -2.00 4.25 12.13
C LYS A 115 -1.46 4.95 10.90
N ILE A 116 -2.27 5.79 10.28
CA ILE A 116 -1.89 6.63 9.15
C ILE A 116 -2.22 8.06 9.54
N LEU A 117 -1.19 8.90 9.67
CA LEU A 117 -1.34 10.33 9.91
C LEU A 117 -0.81 11.07 8.69
N LYS A 118 -1.72 11.59 7.86
CA LYS A 118 -1.38 12.37 6.67
C LYS A 118 -1.04 13.80 7.07
N ASP A 119 -0.06 14.37 6.39
CA ASP A 119 0.38 15.75 6.64
C ASP A 119 -0.66 16.77 6.12
#